data_AF-A0A366QH57-F1
#
_entry.id   AF-A0A366QH57-F1
#
_cell.length_a   1.000
_cell.length_b   1.000
_cell.length_c   1.000
_cell.angle_alpha   90.00
_cell.angle_beta   90.00
_cell.angle_gamma   90.00
#
_symmetry.space_group_name_H-M   'P 1'
#
loop_
_entity.id
_entity.type
_entity.pdbx_description
1 polymer ?
#
loop_
_entity_poly.entity_id
_entity_poly.type
_entity_poly.pdbx_seq_one_letter_code
_entity_poly.pdbx_strand_id
1 'polypeptide(L)'
;MELPAWRASALEAASQSLFDESSTRSEDASVLLVLLSFFSPCEKIPLDLFVRGSTSRKRWTVEGKIELVNATRIGLAQELVDLLSDAQRLRQAVDELCQSAAVLRYSDGTYHLNEDMSARVHRSLAPDTLPFWRQQALVVAYRAIPWKYIEFPDPVVRSFLPHLHHVAEMFQDCFDELPTATRTDFMLTLIEAFRFPDMAWKYFAIGQAELAAGRLKDTHLRLCIGQTKAVLGRLSGNMDEAVSSLQDLVLNDPATVISKRIRCEVGVAIIQRSLNCIQIANLSTAQKLLEDWNPHDADPSPLEKILSFRKYSLLGRVMRLQGNFDKALKLLKAAHQASRMPSELVFDEDLRDLTCDLADTLRELDEPVAGEEYLRAEIIRRTERPDPLPGKSLLELSLAEALFAQERYEETNEICVDVESRASLLKYERLRVNVILAKLSHMRSEFEAALSRWSEAMQALQEFSLVDGQVQNIISASMADVLDAQGHNWLTKESPRKASLTELAKPEGVPYWIAGFRQWADYLQSRGTKCCDD
;
A
#
# COMPACT_ATOMS: atom_id res chain seq x y z
N MET A 1 44.10 12.72 -18.12
CA MET A 1 43.00 11.76 -18.34
C MET A 1 41.91 12.54 -19.02
N GLU A 2 41.53 12.19 -20.25
CA GLU A 2 40.50 12.94 -20.99
C GLU A 2 39.15 12.83 -20.27
N LEU A 3 38.43 13.95 -20.15
CA LEU A 3 37.10 13.98 -19.56
C LEU A 3 36.12 13.24 -20.48
N PRO A 4 35.19 12.43 -19.95
CA PRO A 4 34.13 11.83 -20.76
C PRO A 4 33.32 12.90 -21.51
N ALA A 5 32.92 12.63 -22.75
CA ALA A 5 32.22 13.60 -23.60
C ALA A 5 30.95 14.17 -22.95
N TRP A 6 30.19 13.35 -22.23
CA TRP A 6 29.00 13.79 -21.49
C TRP A 6 29.33 14.81 -20.39
N ARG A 7 30.50 14.66 -19.75
CA ARG A 7 30.94 15.53 -18.65
C ARG A 7 31.42 16.86 -19.19
N ALA A 8 32.23 16.85 -20.25
CA ALA A 8 32.64 18.07 -20.94
C ALA A 8 31.43 18.87 -21.42
N SER A 9 30.45 18.20 -22.06
CA SER A 9 29.21 18.84 -22.51
C SER A 9 28.39 19.42 -21.37
N ALA A 10 28.36 18.80 -20.19
CA ALA A 10 27.64 19.32 -19.04
C ALA A 10 28.30 20.56 -18.41
N LEU A 11 29.63 20.57 -18.32
CA LEU A 11 30.37 21.74 -17.86
C LEU A 11 30.16 22.92 -18.80
N GLU A 12 30.21 22.68 -20.11
CA GLU A 12 29.94 23.70 -21.12
C GLU A 12 28.50 24.23 -21.03
N ALA A 13 27.50 23.34 -20.99
CA ALA A 13 26.10 23.72 -20.91
C ALA A 13 25.77 24.52 -19.63
N ALA A 14 26.36 24.13 -18.50
CA ALA A 14 26.23 24.87 -17.25
C ALA A 14 26.83 26.28 -17.37
N SER A 15 28.03 26.40 -17.95
CA SER A 15 28.69 27.70 -18.11
C SER A 15 27.88 28.66 -19.00
N GLN A 16 27.24 28.16 -20.06
CA GLN A 16 26.45 28.97 -21.00
C GLN A 16 25.07 29.36 -20.46
N SER A 17 24.52 28.58 -19.52
CA SER A 17 23.14 28.79 -19.05
C SER A 17 23.00 29.87 -17.99
N LEU A 18 24.10 30.28 -17.37
CA LEU A 18 24.13 31.16 -16.19
C LEU A 18 24.73 32.52 -16.54
N PHE A 19 24.16 33.57 -15.95
CA PHE A 19 24.48 34.95 -16.29
C PHE A 19 25.75 35.50 -15.60
N ASP A 20 26.36 34.74 -14.68
CA ASP A 20 27.42 35.25 -13.82
C ASP A 20 28.79 34.63 -14.17
N GLU A 21 29.58 35.36 -14.97
CA GLU A 21 30.95 35.01 -15.37
C GLU A 21 31.94 35.03 -14.18
N SER A 22 31.54 35.53 -13.01
CA SER A 22 32.44 35.80 -11.88
C SER A 22 32.50 34.71 -10.80
N SER A 23 31.60 33.72 -10.83
CA SER A 23 31.58 32.64 -9.83
C SER A 23 32.37 31.41 -10.30
N THR A 24 33.54 31.16 -9.70
CA THR A 24 34.25 29.87 -9.84
C THR A 24 33.41 28.77 -9.19
N ARG A 25 32.57 28.12 -9.98
CA ARG A 25 31.69 27.04 -9.56
C ARG A 25 32.42 25.70 -9.58
N SER A 26 32.07 24.80 -8.67
CA SER A 26 32.55 23.42 -8.73
C SER A 26 32.01 22.68 -9.96
N GLU A 27 32.77 21.69 -10.43
CA GLU A 27 32.28 20.76 -11.45
C GLU A 27 31.04 20.01 -10.95
N ASP A 28 30.96 19.73 -9.65
CA ASP A 28 29.85 19.02 -9.01
C ASP A 28 28.54 19.79 -9.13
N ALA A 29 28.54 21.09 -8.83
CA ALA A 29 27.35 21.93 -8.99
C ALA A 29 26.94 22.04 -10.47
N SER A 30 27.90 22.06 -11.40
CA SER A 30 27.62 22.10 -12.85
C SER A 30 26.97 20.81 -13.35
N VAL A 31 27.53 19.66 -12.96
CA VAL A 31 27.00 18.32 -13.25
C VAL A 31 25.61 18.15 -12.62
N LEU A 32 25.43 18.60 -11.38
CA LEU A 32 24.15 18.53 -10.69
C LEU A 32 23.09 19.41 -11.34
N LEU A 33 23.43 20.62 -11.78
CA LEU A 33 22.51 21.51 -12.51
C LEU A 33 21.95 20.83 -13.76
N VAL A 34 22.82 20.17 -14.52
CA VAL A 34 22.41 19.43 -15.71
C VAL A 34 21.48 18.30 -15.34
N LEU A 35 21.82 17.48 -14.34
CA LEU A 35 20.96 16.40 -13.88
C LEU A 35 19.59 16.90 -13.43
N LEU A 36 19.56 17.95 -12.60
CA LEU A 36 18.33 18.57 -12.07
C LEU A 36 17.38 19.03 -13.18
N SER A 37 17.92 19.46 -14.32
CA SER A 37 17.10 19.94 -15.44
C SER A 37 16.12 18.90 -15.99
N PHE A 38 16.45 17.61 -15.87
CA PHE A 38 15.61 16.51 -16.35
C PHE A 38 14.50 16.11 -15.38
N PHE A 39 14.43 16.69 -14.18
CA PHE A 39 13.38 16.41 -13.19
C PHE A 39 12.21 17.39 -13.37
N SER A 40 11.02 17.00 -12.90
CA SER A 40 9.80 17.82 -13.03
C SER A 40 10.04 19.29 -12.61
N PRO A 41 9.82 20.26 -13.52
CA PRO A 41 9.98 21.68 -13.22
C PRO A 41 8.79 22.25 -12.45
N CYS A 42 7.72 21.49 -12.23
CA CYS A 42 6.55 21.98 -11.49
C CYS A 42 6.56 21.56 -10.01
N GLU A 43 7.50 20.70 -9.64
CA GLU A 43 7.49 20.00 -8.36
C GLU A 43 8.77 20.26 -7.57
N LYS A 44 8.62 20.28 -6.24
CA LYS A 44 9.74 20.45 -5.32
C LYS A 44 10.55 19.15 -5.23
N ILE A 45 11.84 19.25 -5.53
CA ILE A 45 12.80 18.15 -5.52
C ILE A 45 13.40 17.98 -4.11
N PRO A 46 13.17 16.84 -3.43
CA PRO A 46 13.86 16.49 -2.19
C PRO A 46 15.26 15.92 -2.47
N LEU A 47 16.28 16.28 -1.69
CA LEU A 47 17.64 15.74 -1.89
C LEU A 47 17.75 14.24 -1.65
N ASP A 48 16.89 13.71 -0.78
CA ASP A 48 16.84 12.27 -0.47
C ASP A 48 16.54 11.42 -1.71
N LEU A 49 15.89 11.99 -2.73
CA LEU A 49 15.71 11.37 -4.05
C LEU A 49 17.07 10.98 -4.65
N PHE A 50 18.04 11.90 -4.64
CA PHE A 50 19.36 11.68 -5.22
C PHE A 50 20.20 10.72 -4.38
N VAL A 51 20.18 10.87 -3.06
CA VAL A 51 20.94 10.00 -2.15
C VAL A 51 20.42 8.57 -2.26
N ARG A 52 19.10 8.36 -2.22
CA ARG A 52 18.51 7.02 -2.34
C ARG A 52 18.68 6.43 -3.74
N GLY A 53 18.54 7.25 -4.79
CA GLY A 53 18.70 6.80 -6.18
C GLY A 53 20.12 6.34 -6.52
N SER A 54 21.12 6.94 -5.88
CA SER A 54 22.54 6.67 -6.17
C SER A 54 23.19 5.64 -5.23
N THR A 55 22.68 5.49 -4.01
CA THR A 55 23.19 4.50 -3.05
C THR A 55 22.87 3.06 -3.45
N SER A 56 23.60 2.12 -2.84
CA SER A 56 23.34 0.70 -3.04
C SER A 56 22.03 0.30 -2.34
N ARG A 57 21.21 -0.51 -3.02
CA ARG A 57 19.87 -0.89 -2.56
C ARG A 57 19.67 -2.40 -2.54
N LYS A 58 18.78 -2.88 -1.68
CA LYS A 58 18.52 -4.32 -1.49
C LYS A 58 17.63 -4.87 -2.60
N ARG A 59 17.95 -6.03 -3.18
CA ARG A 59 17.17 -6.67 -4.26
C ARG A 59 16.98 -8.16 -4.05
N TRP A 60 15.95 -8.72 -4.70
CA TRP A 60 15.69 -10.15 -4.72
C TRP A 60 16.55 -10.87 -5.77
N THR A 61 17.36 -11.81 -5.32
CA THR A 61 18.10 -12.71 -6.21
C THR A 61 17.19 -13.76 -6.81
N VAL A 62 17.69 -14.48 -7.83
CA VAL A 62 17.01 -15.64 -8.44
C VAL A 62 16.75 -16.79 -7.44
N GLU A 63 17.49 -16.82 -6.33
CA GLU A 63 17.36 -17.78 -5.23
C GLU A 63 16.41 -17.31 -4.11
N GLY A 64 15.74 -16.15 -4.27
CA GLY A 64 14.87 -15.58 -3.25
C GLY A 64 15.62 -15.03 -2.02
N LYS A 65 16.92 -14.76 -2.16
CA LYS A 65 17.76 -14.12 -1.13
C LYS A 65 17.85 -12.62 -1.37
N ILE A 66 18.32 -11.88 -0.36
CA ILE A 66 18.58 -10.45 -0.44
C ILE A 66 20.03 -10.24 -0.92
N GLU A 67 20.22 -9.38 -1.92
CA GLU A 67 21.53 -8.87 -2.32
C GLU A 67 21.57 -7.35 -2.32
N LEU A 68 22.76 -6.76 -2.23
CA LEU A 68 22.95 -5.32 -2.31
C LEU A 68 23.45 -4.94 -3.73
N VAL A 69 22.70 -4.09 -4.42
CA VAL A 69 22.96 -3.73 -5.83
C VAL A 69 23.35 -2.27 -5.95
N ASN A 70 24.58 -2.02 -6.41
CA ASN A 70 25.10 -0.70 -6.72
C ASN A 70 24.40 -0.11 -7.96
N ALA A 71 24.18 1.21 -7.98
CA ALA A 71 23.57 1.92 -9.10
C ALA A 71 24.38 1.82 -10.40
N THR A 72 25.70 1.67 -10.33
CA THR A 72 26.55 1.48 -11.51
C THR A 72 26.25 0.20 -12.29
N ARG A 73 25.78 -0.87 -11.61
CA ARG A 73 25.37 -2.12 -12.29
C ARG A 73 24.17 -1.92 -13.22
N ILE A 74 23.42 -0.83 -13.02
CA ILE A 74 22.20 -0.52 -13.76
C ILE A 74 22.39 0.72 -14.64
N GLY A 75 23.64 1.17 -14.84
CA GLY A 75 24.00 2.21 -15.80
C GLY A 75 24.03 3.63 -15.26
N LEU A 76 24.03 3.84 -13.93
CA LEU A 76 24.39 5.14 -13.36
C LEU A 76 25.91 5.35 -13.46
N ALA A 77 26.36 6.51 -13.93
CA ALA A 77 27.77 6.84 -14.03
C ALA A 77 28.42 6.87 -12.63
N GLN A 78 29.66 6.37 -12.53
CA GLN A 78 30.36 6.27 -11.24
C GLN A 78 30.54 7.65 -10.59
N GLU A 79 30.84 8.68 -11.38
CA GLU A 79 31.01 10.04 -10.89
C GLU A 79 29.72 10.64 -10.33
N LEU A 80 28.56 10.27 -10.90
CA LEU A 80 27.26 10.63 -10.35
C LEU A 80 26.96 9.84 -9.07
N VAL A 81 27.34 8.56 -8.99
CA VAL A 81 27.25 7.80 -7.73
C VAL A 81 28.06 8.49 -6.63
N ASP A 82 29.30 8.85 -6.91
CA ASP A 82 30.20 9.46 -5.93
C ASP A 82 29.75 10.85 -5.48
N LEU A 83 29.08 11.61 -6.36
CA LEU A 83 28.51 12.92 -6.02
C LEU A 83 27.21 12.78 -5.23
N LEU A 84 26.26 11.99 -5.73
CA LEU A 84 24.89 11.98 -5.23
C LEU A 84 24.74 11.14 -3.95
N SER A 85 25.61 10.15 -3.72
CA SER A 85 25.54 9.30 -2.52
C SER A 85 26.20 9.93 -1.30
N ASP A 86 27.11 10.89 -1.49
CA ASP A 86 27.69 11.69 -0.42
C ASP A 86 26.76 12.89 -0.11
N ALA A 87 25.98 12.76 0.96
CA ALA A 87 25.02 13.77 1.35
C ALA A 87 25.65 15.14 1.66
N GLN A 88 26.92 15.19 2.11
CA GLN A 88 27.60 16.46 2.37
C GLN A 88 28.02 17.12 1.06
N ARG A 89 28.64 16.34 0.17
CA ARG A 89 29.07 16.82 -1.16
C ARG A 89 27.87 17.28 -1.99
N LEU A 90 26.78 16.52 -1.99
CA LEU A 90 25.53 16.90 -2.63
C LEU A 90 24.97 18.21 -2.06
N ARG A 91 24.89 18.36 -0.74
CA ARG A 91 24.41 19.61 -0.11
C ARG A 91 25.25 20.81 -0.51
N GLN A 92 26.58 20.67 -0.51
CA GLN A 92 27.48 21.74 -0.93
C GLN A 92 27.24 22.16 -2.38
N ALA A 93 27.12 21.19 -3.30
CA ALA A 93 26.83 21.47 -4.71
C ALA A 93 25.49 22.21 -4.87
N VAL A 94 24.46 21.83 -4.11
CA VAL A 94 23.15 22.50 -4.13
C VAL A 94 23.23 23.91 -3.55
N ASP A 95 23.98 24.11 -2.46
CA ASP A 95 24.16 25.43 -1.85
C ASP A 95 24.88 26.39 -2.81
N GLU A 96 25.86 25.93 -3.59
CA GLU A 96 26.47 26.70 -4.68
C GLU A 96 25.44 27.08 -5.77
N LEU A 97 24.56 26.15 -6.15
CA LEU A 97 23.47 26.43 -7.09
C LEU A 97 22.47 27.46 -6.55
N CYS A 98 22.16 27.42 -5.25
CA CYS A 98 21.32 28.41 -4.59
C CYS A 98 21.98 29.80 -4.58
N GLN A 99 23.28 29.88 -4.29
CA GLN A 99 24.04 31.14 -4.31
C GLN A 99 24.04 31.79 -5.70
N SER A 100 24.08 30.98 -6.75
CA SER A 100 23.99 31.45 -8.13
C SER A 100 22.57 31.70 -8.65
N ALA A 101 21.56 31.62 -7.78
CA ALA A 101 20.14 31.73 -8.11
C ALA A 101 19.64 30.76 -9.21
N ALA A 102 20.37 29.66 -9.44
CA ALA A 102 19.96 28.62 -10.37
C ALA A 102 18.82 27.77 -9.79
N VAL A 103 18.88 27.54 -8.48
CA VAL A 103 17.94 26.71 -7.72
C VAL A 103 17.36 27.53 -6.57
N LEU A 104 16.05 27.37 -6.33
CA LEU A 104 15.35 27.94 -5.18
C LEU A 104 15.29 26.91 -4.05
N ARG A 105 15.59 27.33 -2.83
CA ARG A 105 15.51 26.51 -1.61
C ARG A 105 14.29 26.88 -0.79
N TYR A 106 13.55 25.88 -0.32
CA TYR A 106 12.40 26.05 0.55
C TYR A 106 12.72 25.70 2.01
N SER A 107 11.85 26.14 2.93
CA SER A 107 11.99 25.92 4.37
C SER A 107 11.89 24.45 4.78
N ASP A 108 11.20 23.64 3.98
CA ASP A 108 11.04 22.19 4.16
C ASP A 108 12.28 21.40 3.68
N GLY A 109 13.35 22.07 3.24
CA GLY A 109 14.57 21.42 2.76
C GLY A 109 14.44 20.84 1.35
N THR A 110 13.39 21.21 0.61
CA THR A 110 13.24 20.88 -0.81
C THR A 110 13.72 22.01 -1.71
N TYR A 111 13.90 21.68 -3.00
CA TYR A 111 14.53 22.55 -3.98
C TYR A 111 13.73 22.62 -5.27
N HIS A 112 13.87 23.69 -6.03
CA HIS A 112 13.19 23.85 -7.31
C HIS A 112 14.12 24.51 -8.30
N LEU A 113 14.33 23.86 -9.45
CA LEU A 113 15.05 24.44 -10.58
C LEU A 113 14.09 25.25 -11.44
N ASN A 114 14.39 26.52 -11.68
CA ASN A 114 13.58 27.39 -12.54
C ASN A 114 13.39 26.77 -13.95
N GLU A 115 12.17 26.75 -14.47
CA GLU A 115 11.84 26.27 -15.83
C GLU A 115 12.69 26.93 -16.92
N ASP A 116 12.92 28.24 -16.83
CA ASP A 116 13.79 28.98 -17.76
C ASP A 116 15.25 28.50 -17.69
N MET A 117 15.70 28.05 -16.52
CA MET A 117 17.03 27.49 -16.34
C MET A 117 17.10 26.11 -16.96
N SER A 118 16.10 25.25 -16.71
CA SER A 118 16.01 23.94 -17.36
C SER A 118 16.03 24.06 -18.88
N ALA A 119 15.21 24.94 -19.47
CA ALA A 119 15.16 25.15 -20.91
C ALA A 119 16.47 25.70 -21.50
N ARG A 120 17.25 26.49 -20.74
CA ARG A 120 18.58 26.95 -21.16
C ARG A 120 19.61 25.83 -21.16
N VAL A 121 19.62 25.02 -20.09
CA VAL A 121 20.50 23.86 -19.98
C VAL A 121 20.26 22.90 -21.15
N HIS A 122 19.00 22.54 -21.42
CA HIS A 122 18.66 21.64 -22.52
C HIS A 122 19.10 22.15 -23.90
N ARG A 123 18.98 23.46 -24.15
CA ARG A 123 19.43 24.07 -25.41
C ARG A 123 20.95 24.12 -25.56
N SER A 124 21.66 24.14 -24.44
CA SER A 124 23.13 24.26 -24.41
C SER A 124 23.82 22.90 -24.36
N LEU A 125 23.09 21.82 -24.08
CA LEU A 125 23.61 20.45 -24.11
C LEU A 125 23.83 19.98 -25.55
N ALA A 126 24.92 19.23 -25.75
CA ALA A 126 25.15 18.56 -27.02
C ALA A 126 24.04 17.53 -27.28
N PRO A 127 23.44 17.47 -28.48
CA PRO A 127 22.34 16.55 -28.77
C PRO A 127 22.66 15.09 -28.46
N ASP A 128 23.91 14.67 -28.71
CA ASP A 128 24.38 13.29 -28.49
C ASP A 128 24.48 12.91 -27.00
N THR A 129 24.49 13.89 -26.09
CA THR A 129 24.57 13.64 -24.64
C THR A 129 23.20 13.68 -23.96
N LEU A 130 22.14 14.13 -24.65
CA LEU A 130 20.77 14.14 -24.12
C LEU A 130 20.27 12.74 -23.73
N PRO A 131 20.43 11.67 -24.54
CA PRO A 131 19.98 10.33 -24.15
C PRO A 131 20.68 9.82 -22.89
N PHE A 132 21.97 10.13 -22.75
CA PHE A 132 22.74 9.80 -21.55
C PHE A 132 22.11 10.45 -20.31
N TRP A 133 21.88 11.76 -20.32
CA TRP A 133 21.34 12.48 -19.17
C TRP A 133 19.90 12.08 -18.82
N ARG A 134 19.06 11.82 -19.83
CA ARG A 134 17.73 11.25 -19.62
C ARG A 134 17.82 9.91 -18.89
N GLN A 135 18.73 9.03 -19.30
CA GLN A 135 18.92 7.73 -18.65
C GLN A 135 19.43 7.90 -17.22
N GLN A 136 20.38 8.81 -16.96
CA GLN A 136 20.88 9.06 -15.61
C GLN A 136 19.77 9.56 -14.68
N ALA A 137 18.95 10.51 -15.13
CA ALA A 137 17.80 11.02 -14.39
C ALA A 137 16.78 9.91 -14.11
N LEU A 138 16.49 9.06 -15.11
CA LEU A 138 15.57 7.94 -14.97
C LEU A 138 16.06 6.98 -13.89
N VAL A 139 17.33 6.56 -13.99
CA VAL A 139 17.98 5.67 -13.04
C VAL A 139 17.92 6.25 -11.63
N VAL A 140 18.27 7.52 -11.42
CA VAL A 140 18.16 8.14 -10.10
C VAL A 140 16.71 8.14 -9.58
N ALA A 141 15.76 8.58 -10.41
CA ALA A 141 14.37 8.78 -10.00
C ALA A 141 13.70 7.46 -9.59
N TYR A 142 13.77 6.43 -10.43
CA TYR A 142 13.18 5.14 -10.07
C TYR A 142 14.01 4.47 -8.99
N ARG A 143 15.33 4.69 -8.93
CA ARG A 143 16.14 3.96 -7.96
C ARG A 143 15.83 4.32 -6.51
N ALA A 144 15.32 5.52 -6.28
CA ALA A 144 14.93 6.04 -4.98
C ALA A 144 13.71 5.34 -4.36
N ILE A 145 12.94 4.58 -5.15
CA ILE A 145 11.79 3.84 -4.65
C ILE A 145 12.26 2.60 -3.85
N PRO A 146 11.91 2.51 -2.54
CA PRO A 146 12.27 1.36 -1.72
C PRO A 146 11.47 0.13 -2.13
N TRP A 147 12.00 -1.06 -1.84
CA TRP A 147 11.31 -2.33 -2.12
C TRP A 147 10.58 -2.89 -0.91
N LYS A 148 9.36 -3.38 -1.14
CA LYS A 148 8.55 -3.97 -0.07
C LYS A 148 9.29 -5.16 0.54
N TYR A 149 9.16 -5.30 1.86
CA TYR A 149 9.74 -6.38 2.66
C TYR A 149 11.24 -6.38 2.90
N ILE A 150 12.04 -5.56 2.22
CA ILE A 150 13.51 -5.54 2.41
C ILE A 150 14.03 -4.15 2.80
N GLU A 151 13.27 -3.11 2.51
CA GLU A 151 13.55 -1.73 2.88
C GLU A 151 12.39 -1.17 3.71
N PHE A 152 12.72 -0.30 4.66
CA PHE A 152 11.71 0.35 5.49
C PHE A 152 10.84 1.30 4.66
N PRO A 153 9.52 1.35 4.91
CA PRO A 153 8.67 2.37 4.31
C PRO A 153 9.13 3.75 4.76
N ASP A 154 9.19 4.69 3.81
CA ASP A 154 9.54 6.08 4.06
C ASP A 154 8.47 6.98 3.43
N PRO A 155 7.74 7.79 4.24
CA PRO A 155 6.72 8.70 3.74
C PRO A 155 7.22 9.69 2.68
N VAL A 156 8.49 10.08 2.73
CA VAL A 156 9.08 11.04 1.78
C VAL A 156 9.02 10.54 0.35
N VAL A 157 8.95 9.23 0.13
CA VAL A 157 8.94 8.63 -1.21
C VAL A 157 7.76 9.11 -2.06
N ARG A 158 6.67 9.56 -1.44
CA ARG A 158 5.53 10.13 -2.18
C ARG A 158 5.91 11.39 -2.97
N SER A 159 6.85 12.20 -2.49
CA SER A 159 7.34 13.37 -3.23
C SER A 159 8.29 12.99 -4.37
N PHE A 160 8.73 11.73 -4.46
CA PHE A 160 9.56 11.25 -5.57
C PHE A 160 8.73 10.89 -6.80
N LEU A 161 7.45 10.52 -6.60
CA LEU A 161 6.59 9.99 -7.67
C LEU A 161 6.35 10.99 -8.82
N PRO A 162 6.11 12.29 -8.58
CA PRO A 162 5.95 13.25 -9.68
C PRO A 162 7.20 13.37 -10.56
N HIS A 163 8.39 13.26 -9.95
CA HIS A 163 9.65 13.26 -10.69
C HIS A 163 9.85 11.98 -11.49
N LEU A 164 9.54 10.81 -10.90
CA LEU A 164 9.56 9.55 -11.63
C LEU A 164 8.56 9.55 -12.79
N HIS A 165 7.37 10.11 -12.59
CA HIS A 165 6.37 10.28 -13.65
C HIS A 165 6.95 11.07 -14.81
N HIS A 166 7.41 12.29 -14.53
CA HIS A 166 7.98 13.20 -15.53
C HIS A 166 9.12 12.56 -16.30
N VAL A 167 10.06 11.90 -15.61
CA VAL A 167 11.21 11.30 -16.27
C VAL A 167 10.84 10.08 -17.09
N ALA A 168 9.90 9.24 -16.62
CA ALA A 168 9.42 8.10 -17.38
C ALA A 168 8.65 8.51 -18.65
N GLU A 169 7.90 9.62 -18.61
CA GLU A 169 7.19 10.14 -19.78
C GLU A 169 8.14 10.52 -20.93
N MET A 170 9.35 10.98 -20.62
CA MET A 170 10.38 11.26 -21.63
C MET A 170 10.85 10.02 -22.40
N PHE A 171 10.49 8.80 -21.95
CA PHE A 171 10.90 7.53 -22.55
C PHE A 171 9.76 6.73 -23.21
N GLN A 172 8.53 7.24 -23.24
CA GLN A 172 7.34 6.48 -23.69
C GLN A 172 7.52 5.74 -25.03
N ASP A 173 8.26 6.34 -25.97
CA ASP A 173 8.46 5.77 -27.31
C ASP A 173 9.85 5.13 -27.54
N CYS A 174 10.74 5.18 -26.55
CA CYS A 174 12.15 4.77 -26.71
C CYS A 174 12.68 3.86 -25.59
N PHE A 175 11.81 3.20 -24.82
CA PHE A 175 12.26 2.22 -23.82
C PHE A 175 13.13 1.11 -24.41
N ASP A 176 12.95 0.73 -25.69
CA ASP A 176 13.78 -0.27 -26.37
C ASP A 176 15.25 0.16 -26.54
N GLU A 177 15.56 1.45 -26.41
CA GLU A 177 16.93 1.99 -26.47
C GLU A 177 17.69 1.80 -25.14
N LEU A 178 16.97 1.55 -24.04
CA LEU A 178 17.60 1.32 -22.74
C LEU A 178 18.31 -0.03 -22.68
N PRO A 179 19.46 -0.11 -21.99
CA PRO A 179 20.08 -1.40 -21.67
C PRO A 179 19.08 -2.33 -20.98
N THR A 180 19.10 -3.62 -21.33
CA THR A 180 18.13 -4.60 -20.81
C THR A 180 18.10 -4.63 -19.28
N ALA A 181 19.26 -4.55 -18.62
CA ALA A 181 19.33 -4.51 -17.16
C ALA A 181 18.63 -3.28 -16.56
N THR A 182 18.83 -2.10 -17.15
CA THR A 182 18.18 -0.85 -16.75
C THR A 182 16.68 -0.90 -16.93
N ARG A 183 16.24 -1.39 -18.10
CA ARG A 183 14.83 -1.55 -18.41
C ARG A 183 14.12 -2.53 -17.47
N THR A 184 14.74 -3.68 -17.19
CA THR A 184 14.22 -4.68 -16.24
C THR A 184 14.10 -4.10 -14.83
N ASP A 185 15.14 -3.42 -14.34
CA ASP A 185 15.14 -2.84 -12.99
C ASP A 185 14.11 -1.69 -12.87
N PHE A 186 13.95 -0.88 -13.91
CA PHE A 186 12.91 0.15 -14.01
C PHE A 186 11.50 -0.45 -13.90
N MET A 187 11.19 -1.47 -14.70
CA MET A 187 9.87 -2.13 -14.65
C MET A 187 9.56 -2.75 -13.29
N LEU A 188 10.51 -3.50 -12.71
CA LEU A 188 10.33 -4.09 -11.37
C LEU A 188 10.11 -3.00 -10.32
N THR A 189 10.82 -1.87 -10.43
CA THR A 189 10.57 -0.73 -9.55
C THR A 189 9.18 -0.12 -9.76
N LEU A 190 8.68 0.04 -10.99
CA LEU A 190 7.33 0.55 -11.23
C LEU A 190 6.26 -0.37 -10.61
N ILE A 191 6.45 -1.69 -10.72
CA ILE A 191 5.60 -2.69 -10.08
C ILE A 191 5.63 -2.53 -8.56
N GLU A 192 6.80 -2.31 -7.96
CA GLU A 192 6.90 -2.03 -6.52
C GLU A 192 6.29 -0.68 -6.14
N ALA A 193 6.41 0.34 -6.99
CA ALA A 193 5.83 1.66 -6.79
C ALA A 193 4.30 1.67 -6.92
N PHE A 194 3.69 0.63 -7.50
CA PHE A 194 2.23 0.51 -7.62
C PHE A 194 1.51 0.59 -6.27
N ARG A 195 2.17 0.24 -5.16
CA ARG A 195 1.59 0.28 -3.80
C ARG A 195 1.19 1.67 -3.31
N PHE A 196 1.64 2.75 -3.96
CA PHE A 196 1.30 4.11 -3.57
C PHE A 196 -0.18 4.46 -3.88
N PRO A 197 -0.84 5.29 -3.05
CA PRO A 197 -2.29 5.29 -2.90
C PRO A 197 -3.09 5.92 -4.06
N ASP A 198 -2.49 6.72 -4.93
CA ASP A 198 -3.20 7.36 -6.04
C ASP A 198 -3.60 6.34 -7.13
N MET A 199 -4.84 6.41 -7.63
CA MET A 199 -5.31 5.56 -8.73
C MET A 199 -4.73 6.00 -10.08
N ALA A 200 -4.56 7.30 -10.31
CA ALA A 200 -3.93 7.80 -11.53
C ALA A 200 -2.49 7.28 -11.62
N TRP A 201 -1.74 7.38 -10.52
CA TRP A 201 -0.43 6.76 -10.36
C TRP A 201 -0.43 5.24 -10.64
N LYS A 202 -1.40 4.49 -10.12
CA LYS A 202 -1.47 3.04 -10.34
C LYS A 202 -1.64 2.67 -11.82
N TYR A 203 -2.52 3.36 -12.53
CA TYR A 203 -2.69 3.18 -13.98
C TYR A 203 -1.42 3.56 -14.74
N PHE A 204 -0.80 4.69 -14.37
CA PHE A 204 0.46 5.12 -14.95
C PHE A 204 1.58 4.09 -14.77
N ALA A 205 1.82 3.65 -13.52
CA ALA A 205 2.92 2.76 -13.20
C ALA A 205 2.82 1.42 -13.93
N ILE A 206 1.62 0.82 -13.99
CA ILE A 206 1.44 -0.44 -14.74
C ILE A 206 1.54 -0.23 -16.25
N GLY A 207 0.96 0.86 -16.78
CA GLY A 207 1.02 1.17 -18.21
C GLY A 207 2.46 1.40 -18.68
N GLN A 208 3.26 2.15 -17.92
CA GLN A 208 4.68 2.34 -18.20
C GLN A 208 5.47 1.03 -18.09
N ALA A 209 5.15 0.16 -17.12
CA ALA A 209 5.79 -1.14 -17.02
C ALA A 209 5.47 -2.05 -18.22
N GLU A 210 4.24 -2.01 -18.74
CA GLU A 210 3.84 -2.73 -19.94
C GLU A 210 4.52 -2.19 -21.21
N LEU A 211 4.59 -0.86 -21.36
CA LEU A 211 5.30 -0.22 -22.47
C LEU A 211 6.80 -0.57 -22.46
N ALA A 212 7.44 -0.50 -21.28
CA ALA A 212 8.84 -0.86 -21.13
C ALA A 212 9.10 -2.36 -21.32
N ALA A 213 8.11 -3.23 -21.04
CA ALA A 213 8.22 -4.65 -21.30
C ALA A 213 8.32 -4.92 -22.80
N GLY A 214 7.50 -4.24 -23.61
CA GLY A 214 7.57 -4.28 -25.07
C GLY A 214 7.70 -5.72 -25.61
N ARG A 215 8.82 -6.02 -26.28
CA ARG A 215 9.11 -7.34 -26.85
C ARG A 215 9.96 -8.25 -25.94
N LEU A 216 10.25 -7.86 -24.71
CA LEU A 216 11.01 -8.68 -23.77
C LEU A 216 10.23 -9.93 -23.41
N LYS A 217 10.87 -11.08 -23.63
CA LYS A 217 10.35 -12.40 -23.23
C LYS A 217 10.93 -12.77 -21.87
N ASP A 218 10.43 -12.11 -20.81
CA ASP A 218 10.80 -12.41 -19.43
C ASP A 218 9.58 -12.93 -18.66
N THR A 219 9.62 -14.20 -18.26
CA THR A 219 8.54 -14.85 -17.54
C THR A 219 8.34 -14.25 -16.13
N HIS A 220 9.41 -13.85 -15.44
CA HIS A 220 9.30 -13.23 -14.12
C HIS A 220 8.59 -11.87 -14.21
N LEU A 221 8.98 -11.01 -15.15
CA LEU A 221 8.34 -9.71 -15.35
C LEU A 221 6.85 -9.84 -15.72
N ARG A 222 6.52 -10.76 -16.64
CA ARG A 222 5.14 -11.03 -17.03
C ARG A 222 4.27 -11.49 -15.84
N LEU A 223 4.82 -12.32 -14.95
CA LEU A 223 4.15 -12.72 -13.72
C LEU A 223 3.87 -11.50 -12.82
N CYS A 224 4.89 -10.67 -12.57
CA CYS A 224 4.76 -9.49 -11.72
C CYS A 224 3.76 -8.44 -12.29
N ILE A 225 3.74 -8.24 -13.61
CA ILE A 225 2.76 -7.39 -14.30
C ILE A 225 1.34 -7.96 -14.11
N GLY A 226 1.12 -9.24 -14.43
CA GLY A 226 -0.19 -9.87 -14.29
C GLY A 226 -0.74 -9.85 -12.86
N GLN A 227 0.12 -10.07 -11.86
CA GLN A 227 -0.22 -9.91 -10.44
C GLN A 227 -0.65 -8.48 -10.10
N THR A 228 0.06 -7.48 -10.60
CA THR A 228 -0.25 -6.06 -10.36
C THR A 228 -1.56 -5.65 -11.02
N LYS A 229 -1.81 -6.09 -12.27
CA LYS A 229 -3.10 -5.91 -12.95
C LYS A 229 -4.25 -6.55 -12.19
N ALA A 230 -4.01 -7.70 -11.57
CA ALA A 230 -5.01 -8.32 -10.72
C ALA A 230 -5.39 -7.45 -9.50
N VAL A 231 -4.41 -6.78 -8.89
CA VAL A 231 -4.67 -5.80 -7.82
C VAL A 231 -5.43 -4.60 -8.37
N LEU A 232 -5.03 -4.06 -9.53
CA LEU A 232 -5.69 -2.92 -10.17
C LEU A 232 -7.16 -3.21 -10.49
N GLY A 233 -7.45 -4.36 -11.09
CA GLY A 233 -8.81 -4.80 -11.39
C GLY A 233 -9.68 -4.88 -10.12
N ARG A 234 -9.15 -5.40 -9.01
CA ARG A 234 -9.88 -5.38 -7.73
C ARG A 234 -10.14 -3.96 -7.22
N LEU A 235 -9.16 -3.06 -7.32
CA LEU A 235 -9.30 -1.69 -6.85
C LEU A 235 -10.25 -0.85 -7.71
N SER A 236 -10.32 -1.11 -9.01
CA SER A 236 -11.24 -0.45 -9.94
C SER A 236 -12.64 -1.07 -9.96
N GLY A 237 -12.83 -2.23 -9.32
CA GLY A 237 -14.07 -3.00 -9.35
C GLY A 237 -14.22 -3.89 -10.59
N ASN A 238 -13.23 -3.92 -11.49
CA ASN A 238 -13.19 -4.78 -12.66
C ASN A 238 -12.67 -6.19 -12.30
N MET A 239 -13.54 -7.03 -11.75
CA MET A 239 -13.17 -8.39 -11.33
C MET A 239 -12.82 -9.33 -12.50
N ASP A 240 -13.37 -9.09 -13.69
CA ASP A 240 -13.04 -9.89 -14.89
C ASP A 240 -11.58 -9.68 -15.29
N GLU A 241 -11.10 -8.43 -15.29
CA GLU A 241 -9.69 -8.11 -15.47
C GLU A 241 -8.84 -8.69 -14.34
N ALA A 242 -9.33 -8.63 -13.10
CA ALA A 242 -8.60 -9.16 -11.95
C ALA A 242 -8.34 -10.67 -12.05
N VAL A 243 -9.29 -11.42 -12.62
CA VAL A 243 -9.20 -12.87 -12.81
C VAL A 243 -8.41 -13.22 -14.06
N SER A 244 -8.73 -12.61 -15.21
CA SER A 244 -8.08 -12.91 -16.49
C SER A 244 -6.58 -12.61 -16.49
N SER A 245 -6.14 -11.56 -15.78
CA SER A 245 -4.72 -11.20 -15.63
C SER A 245 -3.86 -12.29 -14.96
N LEU A 246 -4.49 -13.28 -14.30
CA LEU A 246 -3.81 -14.38 -13.61
C LEU A 246 -3.99 -15.75 -14.30
N GLN A 247 -4.85 -15.86 -15.32
CA GLN A 247 -5.20 -17.14 -15.95
C GLN A 247 -4.03 -17.77 -16.71
N ASP A 248 -3.20 -16.95 -17.35
CA ASP A 248 -2.07 -17.41 -18.17
C ASP A 248 -0.81 -17.74 -17.34
N LEU A 249 -0.83 -17.50 -16.02
CA LEU A 249 0.36 -17.53 -15.17
C LEU A 249 0.66 -18.92 -14.57
N VAL A 250 -0.25 -19.89 -14.69
CA VAL A 250 -0.18 -21.18 -13.95
C VAL A 250 0.08 -22.40 -14.86
N LEU A 251 0.26 -22.23 -16.18
CA LEU A 251 0.34 -23.37 -17.10
C LEU A 251 1.76 -23.61 -17.67
N ASN A 252 2.32 -24.77 -17.33
CA ASN A 252 3.26 -25.59 -18.12
C ASN A 252 4.50 -24.90 -18.74
N ASP A 253 5.09 -23.89 -18.08
CA ASP A 253 6.39 -23.37 -18.51
C ASP A 253 7.53 -24.17 -17.82
N PRO A 254 8.39 -24.90 -18.55
CA PRO A 254 9.56 -25.58 -17.98
C PRO A 254 10.50 -24.63 -17.21
N ALA A 255 10.42 -23.31 -17.40
CA ALA A 255 11.14 -22.31 -16.61
C ALA A 255 10.70 -22.24 -15.14
N THR A 256 9.48 -22.67 -14.79
CA THR A 256 8.99 -22.76 -13.40
C THR A 256 9.81 -23.75 -12.55
N VAL A 257 10.50 -24.69 -13.20
CA VAL A 257 11.40 -25.66 -12.57
C VAL A 257 12.73 -25.00 -12.18
N ILE A 258 13.12 -23.87 -12.79
CA ILE A 258 14.52 -23.42 -12.83
C ILE A 258 14.88 -22.41 -11.71
N SER A 259 13.98 -21.51 -11.29
CA SER A 259 14.32 -20.45 -10.32
C SER A 259 13.37 -20.41 -9.11
N LYS A 260 13.93 -20.33 -7.89
CA LYS A 260 13.16 -20.11 -6.65
C LYS A 260 12.33 -18.83 -6.73
N ARG A 261 12.87 -17.75 -7.29
CA ARG A 261 12.14 -16.49 -7.49
C ARG A 261 10.89 -16.69 -8.33
N ILE A 262 10.97 -17.40 -9.46
CA ILE A 262 9.78 -17.68 -10.30
C ILE A 262 8.74 -18.51 -9.54
N ARG A 263 9.16 -19.51 -8.75
CA ARG A 263 8.24 -20.27 -7.90
C ARG A 263 7.56 -19.40 -6.84
N CYS A 264 8.30 -18.46 -6.25
CA CYS A 264 7.72 -17.47 -5.35
C CYS A 264 6.69 -16.59 -6.05
N GLU A 265 6.94 -16.16 -7.29
CA GLU A 265 5.96 -15.41 -8.08
C GLU A 265 4.67 -16.20 -8.33
N VAL A 266 4.76 -17.52 -8.52
CA VAL A 266 3.56 -18.37 -8.58
C VAL A 266 2.83 -18.36 -7.23
N GLY A 267 3.56 -18.39 -6.11
CA GLY A 267 2.99 -18.21 -4.77
C GLY A 267 2.30 -16.85 -4.58
N VAL A 268 2.88 -15.76 -5.10
CA VAL A 268 2.25 -14.44 -5.11
C VAL A 268 0.98 -14.47 -5.95
N ALA A 269 1.00 -15.09 -7.14
CA ALA A 269 -0.20 -15.23 -7.98
C ALA A 269 -1.31 -16.01 -7.27
N ILE A 270 -0.99 -17.07 -6.52
CA ILE A 270 -1.94 -17.80 -5.68
C ILE A 270 -2.55 -16.87 -4.62
N ILE A 271 -1.73 -16.08 -3.93
CA ILE A 271 -2.21 -15.07 -2.97
C ILE A 271 -3.18 -14.08 -3.65
N GLN A 272 -2.86 -13.59 -4.86
CA GLN A 272 -3.74 -12.68 -5.59
C GLN A 272 -5.06 -13.34 -5.99
N ARG A 273 -5.03 -14.61 -6.43
CA ARG A 273 -6.26 -15.37 -6.73
C ARG A 273 -7.11 -15.57 -5.48
N SER A 274 -6.50 -15.90 -4.34
CA SER A 274 -7.22 -16.02 -3.06
C SER A 274 -7.85 -14.70 -2.65
N LEU A 275 -7.17 -13.56 -2.86
CA LEU A 275 -7.74 -12.23 -2.62
C LEU A 275 -8.91 -11.92 -3.56
N ASN A 276 -8.86 -12.33 -4.83
CA ASN A 276 -10.02 -12.23 -5.73
C ASN A 276 -11.20 -13.05 -5.21
N CYS A 277 -10.95 -14.29 -4.76
CA CYS A 277 -11.99 -15.14 -4.18
C CYS A 277 -12.58 -14.54 -2.90
N ILE A 278 -11.75 -13.98 -2.01
CA ILE A 278 -12.22 -13.28 -0.81
C ILE A 278 -13.13 -12.14 -1.21
N GLN A 279 -12.73 -11.30 -2.18
CA GLN A 279 -13.49 -10.12 -2.64
C GLN A 279 -14.94 -10.45 -3.07
N ILE A 280 -15.17 -11.66 -3.61
CA ILE A 280 -16.51 -12.14 -4.03
C ILE A 280 -17.12 -13.14 -3.05
N ALA A 281 -16.66 -13.12 -1.78
CA ALA A 281 -17.13 -14.00 -0.71
C ALA A 281 -16.94 -15.51 -0.94
N ASN A 282 -16.13 -15.94 -1.91
CA ASN A 282 -15.80 -17.34 -2.16
C ASN A 282 -14.65 -17.81 -1.24
N LEU A 283 -14.96 -17.88 0.06
CA LEU A 283 -13.98 -18.17 1.12
C LEU A 283 -13.42 -19.61 1.05
N SER A 284 -14.22 -20.58 0.60
CA SER A 284 -13.80 -21.97 0.45
C SER A 284 -12.72 -22.14 -0.61
N THR A 285 -12.87 -21.48 -1.76
CA THR A 285 -11.86 -21.50 -2.82
C THR A 285 -10.61 -20.72 -2.39
N ALA A 286 -10.78 -19.58 -1.71
CA ALA A 286 -9.66 -18.81 -1.18
C ALA A 286 -8.81 -19.63 -0.20
N GLN A 287 -9.45 -20.34 0.71
CA GLN A 287 -8.81 -21.25 1.65
C GLN A 287 -8.02 -22.34 0.92
N LYS A 288 -8.67 -23.08 0.02
CA LYS A 288 -8.05 -24.19 -0.70
C LYS A 288 -6.79 -23.75 -1.44
N LEU A 289 -6.87 -22.64 -2.18
CA LEU A 289 -5.74 -22.06 -2.90
C LEU A 289 -4.54 -21.77 -1.97
N LEU A 290 -4.79 -21.21 -0.79
CA LEU A 290 -3.73 -20.90 0.18
C LEU A 290 -3.17 -22.15 0.85
N GLU A 291 -3.99 -23.16 1.13
CA GLU A 291 -3.57 -24.43 1.74
C GLU A 291 -2.69 -25.25 0.76
N ASP A 292 -3.00 -25.21 -0.54
CA ASP A 292 -2.30 -25.94 -1.61
C ASP A 292 -0.86 -25.44 -1.84
N TRP A 293 -0.54 -24.17 -1.53
CA TRP A 293 0.83 -23.65 -1.66
C TRP A 293 1.66 -23.89 -0.41
N ASN A 294 2.87 -24.43 -0.55
CA ASN A 294 3.84 -24.53 0.55
C ASN A 294 5.25 -24.17 0.05
N PRO A 295 6.15 -23.71 0.94
CA PRO A 295 7.56 -23.55 0.61
C PRO A 295 8.13 -24.86 0.05
N HIS A 296 9.04 -24.73 -0.92
CA HIS A 296 9.58 -25.92 -1.56
C HIS A 296 10.60 -26.64 -0.68
N ASP A 297 11.47 -25.87 -0.03
CA ASP A 297 12.55 -26.39 0.79
C ASP A 297 12.18 -26.43 2.28
N ALA A 298 12.82 -27.32 3.02
CA ALA A 298 12.65 -27.43 4.47
C ALA A 298 13.14 -26.19 5.23
N ASP A 299 14.15 -25.48 4.70
CA ASP A 299 14.55 -24.14 5.15
C ASP A 299 14.14 -23.11 4.08
N PRO A 300 13.02 -22.41 4.27
CA PRO A 300 12.50 -21.46 3.28
C PRO A 300 13.44 -20.28 3.07
N SER A 301 13.59 -19.86 1.82
CA SER A 301 14.26 -18.61 1.46
C SER A 301 13.57 -17.39 2.11
N PRO A 302 14.25 -16.25 2.29
CA PRO A 302 13.62 -15.02 2.79
C PRO A 302 12.34 -14.64 2.02
N LEU A 303 12.33 -14.81 0.69
CA LEU A 303 11.14 -14.58 -0.12
C LEU A 303 9.99 -15.56 0.20
N GLU A 304 10.28 -16.85 0.38
CA GLU A 304 9.26 -17.84 0.81
C GLU A 304 8.77 -17.60 2.24
N LYS A 305 9.61 -17.03 3.13
CA LYS A 305 9.20 -16.61 4.48
C LYS A 305 8.15 -15.50 4.43
N ILE A 306 8.30 -14.53 3.52
CA ILE A 306 7.28 -13.51 3.27
C ILE A 306 5.98 -14.16 2.80
N LEU A 307 6.05 -15.08 1.85
CA LEU A 307 4.85 -15.76 1.34
C LEU A 307 4.17 -16.60 2.41
N SER A 308 4.93 -17.26 3.27
CA SER A 308 4.40 -18.01 4.42
C SER A 308 3.71 -17.09 5.41
N PHE A 309 4.33 -15.94 5.74
CA PHE A 309 3.70 -14.92 6.57
C PHE A 309 2.36 -14.46 5.97
N ARG A 310 2.35 -14.08 4.68
CA ARG A 310 1.12 -13.64 3.99
C ARG A 310 0.06 -14.74 3.92
N LYS A 311 0.46 -15.99 3.67
CA LYS A 311 -0.42 -17.17 3.68
C LYS A 311 -1.11 -17.29 5.03
N TYR A 312 -0.36 -17.25 6.15
CA TYR A 312 -0.94 -17.38 7.48
C TYR A 312 -1.86 -16.20 7.83
N SER A 313 -1.47 -14.96 7.52
CA SER A 313 -2.32 -13.79 7.72
C SER A 313 -3.64 -13.90 6.96
N LEU A 314 -3.60 -14.29 5.68
CA LEU A 314 -4.81 -14.40 4.85
C LEU A 314 -5.66 -15.61 5.21
N LEU A 315 -5.06 -16.78 5.50
CA LEU A 315 -5.81 -17.92 6.01
C LEU A 315 -6.48 -17.59 7.34
N GLY A 316 -5.78 -16.89 8.24
CA GLY A 316 -6.34 -16.40 9.50
C GLY A 316 -7.57 -15.53 9.27
N ARG A 317 -7.49 -14.56 8.36
CA ARG A 317 -8.65 -13.75 7.96
C ARG A 317 -9.78 -14.60 7.39
N VAL A 318 -9.50 -15.51 6.47
CA VAL A 318 -10.52 -16.40 5.87
C VAL A 318 -11.22 -17.23 6.95
N MET A 319 -10.47 -17.82 7.88
CA MET A 319 -11.03 -18.58 9.00
C MET A 319 -11.93 -17.70 9.89
N ARG A 320 -11.52 -16.46 10.19
CA ARG A 320 -12.33 -15.49 10.95
C ARG A 320 -13.65 -15.22 10.23
N LEU A 321 -13.58 -14.90 8.94
CA LEU A 321 -14.75 -14.61 8.10
C LEU A 321 -15.72 -15.80 8.01
N GLN A 322 -15.20 -17.03 8.10
CA GLN A 322 -15.99 -18.27 8.17
C GLN A 322 -16.51 -18.61 9.58
N GLY A 323 -16.08 -17.89 10.63
CA GLY A 323 -16.47 -18.15 12.02
C GLY A 323 -15.60 -19.16 12.76
N ASN A 324 -14.50 -19.63 12.15
CA ASN A 324 -13.55 -20.53 12.80
C ASN A 324 -12.50 -19.72 13.57
N PHE A 325 -12.93 -19.07 14.66
CA PHE A 325 -12.11 -18.12 15.41
C PHE A 325 -10.88 -18.74 16.07
N ASP A 326 -10.97 -19.98 16.57
CA ASP A 326 -9.81 -20.68 17.15
C ASP A 326 -8.71 -20.95 16.13
N LYS A 327 -9.08 -21.42 14.93
CA LYS A 327 -8.10 -21.64 13.85
C LYS A 327 -7.58 -20.31 13.33
N ALA A 328 -8.43 -19.29 13.23
CA ALA A 328 -8.02 -17.93 12.87
C ALA A 328 -6.95 -17.41 13.83
N LEU A 329 -7.20 -17.48 15.15
CA LEU A 329 -6.28 -16.99 16.17
C LEU A 329 -4.92 -17.67 16.10
N LYS A 330 -4.89 -19.00 15.93
CA LYS A 330 -3.63 -19.76 15.78
C LYS A 330 -2.81 -19.28 14.58
N LEU A 331 -3.45 -19.10 13.43
CA LEU A 331 -2.81 -18.67 12.19
C LEU A 331 -2.31 -17.22 12.28
N LEU A 332 -3.14 -16.30 12.81
CA LEU A 332 -2.79 -14.90 12.97
C LEU A 332 -1.66 -14.71 13.99
N LYS A 333 -1.67 -15.45 15.11
CA LYS A 333 -0.56 -15.48 16.07
C LYS A 333 0.74 -15.99 15.43
N ALA A 334 0.67 -17.02 14.59
CA ALA A 334 1.85 -17.52 13.88
C ALA A 334 2.44 -16.48 12.93
N ALA A 335 1.60 -15.77 12.16
CA ALA A 335 2.04 -14.66 11.32
C ALA A 335 2.65 -13.51 12.15
N HIS A 336 2.00 -13.14 13.25
CA HIS A 336 2.48 -12.10 14.15
C HIS A 336 3.84 -12.44 14.76
N GLN A 337 4.01 -13.68 15.23
CA GLN A 337 5.29 -14.17 15.74
C GLN A 337 6.37 -14.13 14.66
N ALA A 338 6.07 -14.61 13.44
CA ALA A 338 7.01 -14.57 12.33
C ALA A 338 7.48 -13.13 12.00
N SER A 339 6.59 -12.14 12.12
CA SER A 339 6.93 -10.73 11.89
C SER A 339 7.84 -10.10 12.96
N ARG A 340 7.91 -10.70 14.15
CA ARG A 340 8.72 -10.24 15.28
C ARG A 340 10.07 -10.93 15.38
N MET A 341 10.28 -12.02 14.64
CA MET A 341 11.55 -12.72 14.64
C MET A 341 12.65 -11.84 14.04
N PRO A 342 13.83 -11.73 14.67
CA PRO A 342 14.96 -10.99 14.11
C PRO A 342 15.27 -11.47 12.70
N SER A 343 15.09 -10.58 11.72
CA SER A 343 15.35 -10.88 10.32
C SER A 343 15.63 -9.59 9.55
N GLU A 344 16.20 -9.74 8.35
CA GLU A 344 16.38 -8.62 7.42
C GLU A 344 15.06 -8.20 6.73
N LEU A 345 13.95 -8.86 7.05
CA LEU A 345 12.63 -8.65 6.45
C LEU A 345 11.82 -7.58 7.21
N VAL A 346 11.00 -6.85 6.47
CA VAL A 346 10.24 -5.69 6.96
C VAL A 346 8.75 -5.89 6.70
N PHE A 347 7.95 -6.15 7.73
CA PHE A 347 6.52 -6.43 7.58
C PHE A 347 5.60 -5.24 7.89
N ASP A 348 6.17 -4.05 8.09
CA ASP A 348 5.48 -2.84 8.56
C ASP A 348 4.20 -2.49 7.80
N GLU A 349 4.15 -2.69 6.48
CA GLU A 349 2.96 -2.37 5.69
C GLU A 349 1.79 -3.33 5.92
N ASP A 350 2.05 -4.58 6.32
CA ASP A 350 1.02 -5.61 6.54
C ASP A 350 0.60 -5.72 8.02
N LEU A 351 1.42 -5.21 8.95
CA LEU A 351 1.16 -5.30 10.40
C LEU A 351 -0.13 -4.61 10.84
N ARG A 352 -0.56 -3.55 10.16
CA ARG A 352 -1.83 -2.85 10.46
C ARG A 352 -2.99 -3.83 10.35
N ASP A 353 -3.10 -4.48 9.20
CA ASP A 353 -4.20 -5.36 8.86
C ASP A 353 -4.16 -6.63 9.69
N LEU A 354 -2.96 -7.20 9.89
CA LEU A 354 -2.76 -8.37 10.75
C LEU A 354 -3.20 -8.10 12.19
N THR A 355 -2.83 -6.94 12.75
CA THR A 355 -3.18 -6.58 14.13
C THR A 355 -4.69 -6.35 14.28
N CYS A 356 -5.33 -5.71 13.29
CA CYS A 356 -6.78 -5.56 13.28
C CYS A 356 -7.49 -6.92 13.23
N ASP A 357 -7.09 -7.82 12.32
CA ASP A 357 -7.69 -9.16 12.24
C ASP A 357 -7.47 -9.97 13.52
N LEU A 358 -6.30 -9.84 14.17
CA LEU A 358 -6.00 -10.50 15.44
C LEU A 358 -6.92 -9.99 16.56
N ALA A 359 -7.05 -8.67 16.71
CA ALA A 359 -7.90 -8.06 17.72
C ALA A 359 -9.39 -8.31 17.46
N ASP A 360 -9.83 -8.22 16.21
CA ASP A 360 -11.20 -8.57 15.80
C ASP A 360 -11.49 -10.06 16.08
N THR A 361 -10.53 -10.96 15.88
CA THR A 361 -10.69 -12.38 16.26
C THR A 361 -10.78 -12.58 17.77
N LEU A 362 -9.94 -11.89 18.55
CA LEU A 362 -9.98 -11.95 20.02
C LEU A 362 -11.28 -11.38 20.57
N ARG A 363 -11.79 -10.30 19.96
CA ARG A 363 -13.12 -9.74 20.24
C ARG A 363 -14.23 -10.75 20.01
N GLU A 364 -14.15 -11.55 18.94
CA GLU A 364 -15.09 -12.64 18.66
C GLU A 364 -14.91 -13.85 19.59
N LEU A 365 -13.78 -13.99 20.27
CA LEU A 365 -13.56 -15.01 21.30
C LEU A 365 -13.88 -14.51 22.71
N ASP A 366 -14.49 -13.32 22.82
CA ASP A 366 -14.80 -12.65 24.09
C ASP A 366 -13.54 -12.39 24.96
N GLU A 367 -12.39 -12.18 24.29
CA GLU A 367 -11.10 -11.76 24.88
C GLU A 367 -10.69 -10.33 24.45
N PRO A 368 -11.55 -9.29 24.60
CA PRO A 368 -11.27 -7.95 24.06
C PRO A 368 -10.05 -7.26 24.71
N VAL A 369 -9.71 -7.60 25.97
CA VAL A 369 -8.55 -7.04 26.68
C VAL A 369 -7.24 -7.43 25.98
N ALA A 370 -7.11 -8.70 25.57
CA ALA A 370 -5.93 -9.15 24.83
C ALA A 370 -5.85 -8.46 23.45
N GLY A 371 -6.99 -8.23 22.80
CA GLY A 371 -7.05 -7.47 21.54
C GLY A 371 -6.57 -6.02 21.70
N GLU A 372 -6.99 -5.34 22.76
CA GLU A 372 -6.54 -3.98 23.10
C GLU A 372 -5.02 -3.89 23.26
N GLU A 373 -4.38 -4.86 23.94
CA GLU A 373 -2.93 -4.87 24.13
C GLU A 373 -2.17 -4.87 22.80
N TYR A 374 -2.58 -5.72 21.84
CA TYR A 374 -1.97 -5.75 20.51
C TYR A 374 -2.16 -4.43 19.76
N LEU A 375 -3.37 -3.86 19.82
CA LEU A 375 -3.71 -2.63 19.10
C LEU A 375 -2.95 -1.43 19.64
N ARG A 376 -2.90 -1.23 20.96
CA ARG A 376 -2.15 -0.11 21.56
C ARG A 376 -0.66 -0.23 21.26
N ALA A 377 -0.08 -1.43 21.38
CA ALA A 377 1.32 -1.66 21.06
C ALA A 377 1.64 -1.31 19.60
N GLU A 378 0.78 -1.68 18.65
CA GLU A 378 0.98 -1.36 17.23
C GLU A 378 0.75 0.13 16.92
N ILE A 379 -0.24 0.78 17.56
CA ILE A 379 -0.46 2.23 17.43
C ILE A 379 0.79 2.98 17.90
N ILE A 380 1.28 2.71 19.12
CA ILE A 380 2.50 3.31 19.69
C ILE A 380 3.68 3.11 18.74
N ARG A 381 3.92 1.86 18.32
CA ARG A 381 5.03 1.51 17.41
C ARG A 381 4.97 2.27 16.08
N ARG A 382 3.77 2.59 15.58
CA ARG A 382 3.60 3.34 14.33
C ARG A 382 3.73 4.85 14.50
N THR A 383 3.29 5.40 15.64
CA THR A 383 3.18 6.85 15.84
C THR A 383 4.40 7.47 16.50
N GLU A 384 5.10 6.75 17.36
CA GLU A 384 6.28 7.27 18.08
C GLU A 384 7.58 7.16 17.27
N ARG A 385 7.49 6.77 15.99
CA ARG A 385 8.63 6.77 15.08
C ARG A 385 8.93 8.20 14.61
N PRO A 386 10.19 8.49 14.24
CA PRO A 386 10.54 9.75 13.57
C PRO A 386 9.66 10.00 12.35
N ASP A 387 9.35 8.94 11.60
CA ASP A 387 8.49 8.95 10.42
C ASP A 387 7.27 8.06 10.66
N PRO A 388 6.12 8.64 11.06
CA PRO A 388 4.92 7.86 11.36
C PRO A 388 4.37 7.11 10.16
N LEU A 389 3.95 5.86 10.38
CA LEU A 389 3.35 5.03 9.33
C LEU A 389 1.85 5.34 9.17
N PRO A 390 1.31 5.27 7.93
CA PRO A 390 -0.12 5.50 7.70
C PRO A 390 -0.99 4.36 8.26
N GLY A 391 -2.30 4.61 8.32
CA GLY A 391 -3.32 3.62 8.67
C GLY A 391 -3.65 3.52 10.16
N LYS A 392 -3.38 4.58 10.94
CA LYS A 392 -3.74 4.69 12.36
C LYS A 392 -5.25 4.54 12.59
N SER A 393 -6.08 5.17 11.74
CA SER A 393 -7.54 5.17 11.87
C SER A 393 -8.15 3.77 11.99
N LEU A 394 -7.76 2.82 11.12
CA LEU A 394 -8.28 1.46 11.20
C LEU A 394 -7.91 0.72 12.50
N LEU A 395 -6.70 0.94 13.03
CA LEU A 395 -6.27 0.36 14.31
C LEU A 395 -7.08 0.96 15.47
N GLU A 396 -7.29 2.27 15.45
CA GLU A 396 -8.10 2.97 16.45
C GLU A 396 -9.56 2.55 16.42
N LEU A 397 -10.15 2.32 15.24
CA LEU A 397 -11.51 1.80 15.14
C LEU A 397 -11.62 0.35 15.61
N SER A 398 -10.57 -0.46 15.42
CA SER A 398 -10.52 -1.81 16.00
C SER A 398 -10.36 -1.74 17.53
N LEU A 399 -9.62 -0.75 18.04
CA LEU A 399 -9.47 -0.49 19.47
C LEU A 399 -10.77 -0.02 20.10
N ALA A 400 -11.48 0.91 19.45
CA ALA A 400 -12.80 1.36 19.87
C ALA A 400 -13.78 0.18 19.96
N GLU A 401 -13.76 -0.76 19.00
CA GLU A 401 -14.59 -1.97 19.10
C GLU A 401 -14.24 -2.85 20.31
N ALA A 402 -12.95 -3.03 20.59
CA ALA A 402 -12.48 -3.79 21.75
C ALA A 402 -12.84 -3.09 23.09
N LEU A 403 -12.76 -1.76 23.14
CA LEU A 403 -13.13 -0.95 24.30
C LEU A 403 -14.65 -0.93 24.52
N PHE A 404 -15.43 -0.86 23.45
CA PHE A 404 -16.88 -0.98 23.49
C PHE A 404 -17.29 -2.31 24.15
N ALA A 405 -16.63 -3.41 23.79
CA ALA A 405 -16.85 -4.73 24.36
C ALA A 405 -16.49 -4.85 25.85
N GLN A 406 -15.62 -3.96 26.33
CA GLN A 406 -15.25 -3.82 27.75
C GLN A 406 -16.10 -2.77 28.48
N GLU A 407 -17.17 -2.27 27.84
CA GLU A 407 -18.06 -1.23 28.39
C GLU A 407 -17.36 0.12 28.68
N ARG A 408 -16.18 0.36 28.08
CA ARG A 408 -15.43 1.62 28.18
C ARG A 408 -15.95 2.63 27.15
N TYR A 409 -17.21 3.01 27.30
CA TYR A 409 -17.96 3.78 26.30
C TYR A 409 -17.43 5.20 26.07
N GLU A 410 -16.94 5.88 27.11
CA GLU A 410 -16.40 7.24 26.95
C GLU A 410 -15.16 7.26 26.07
N GLU A 411 -14.17 6.41 26.36
CA GLU A 411 -12.97 6.31 25.53
C GLU A 411 -13.28 5.82 24.11
N THR A 412 -14.25 4.92 23.97
CA THR A 412 -14.74 4.48 22.65
C THR A 412 -15.25 5.68 21.85
N ASN A 413 -16.05 6.55 22.48
CA ASN A 413 -16.62 7.74 21.85
C ASN A 413 -15.53 8.76 21.47
N GLU A 414 -14.58 9.03 22.37
CA GLU A 414 -13.45 9.94 22.12
C GLU A 414 -12.65 9.51 20.88
N ILE A 415 -12.32 8.22 20.78
CA ILE A 415 -11.60 7.68 19.63
C ILE A 415 -12.41 7.82 18.34
N CYS A 416 -13.70 7.47 18.37
CA CYS A 416 -14.54 7.52 17.17
C CYS A 416 -14.73 8.95 16.65
N VAL A 417 -14.95 9.92 17.54
CA VAL A 417 -15.09 11.34 17.18
C VAL A 417 -13.79 11.89 16.60
N ASP A 418 -12.63 11.56 17.20
CA ASP A 418 -11.34 11.96 16.65
C ASP A 418 -11.12 11.37 15.25
N VAL A 419 -11.38 10.08 15.06
CA VAL A 419 -11.23 9.43 13.75
C VAL A 419 -12.18 10.01 12.71
N GLU A 420 -13.45 10.24 13.07
CA GLU A 420 -14.45 10.85 12.20
C GLU A 420 -14.04 12.25 11.69
N SER A 421 -13.37 13.04 12.52
CA SER A 421 -12.93 14.40 12.17
C SER A 421 -11.84 14.46 11.09
N ARG A 422 -11.24 13.32 10.71
CA ARG A 422 -10.11 13.26 9.77
C ARG A 422 -10.58 13.36 8.32
N ALA A 423 -9.89 14.20 7.54
CA ALA A 423 -10.30 14.60 6.18
C ALA A 423 -10.28 13.51 5.08
N SER A 424 -10.05 12.23 5.38
CA SER A 424 -9.91 11.18 4.35
C SER A 424 -10.06 9.74 4.87
N LEU A 425 -11.21 9.40 5.44
CA LEU A 425 -11.48 8.01 5.83
C LEU A 425 -11.69 7.10 4.63
N LEU A 426 -11.06 5.92 4.68
CA LEU A 426 -11.33 4.84 3.73
C LEU A 426 -12.75 4.32 3.91
N LYS A 427 -13.31 3.72 2.85
CA LYS A 427 -14.69 3.18 2.84
C LYS A 427 -14.99 2.30 4.06
N TYR A 428 -14.07 1.41 4.40
CA TYR A 428 -14.24 0.48 5.51
C TYR A 428 -14.12 1.15 6.88
N GLU A 429 -13.27 2.17 7.00
CA GLU A 429 -13.14 2.97 8.22
C GLU A 429 -14.42 3.78 8.48
N ARG A 430 -15.01 4.36 7.41
CA ARG A 430 -16.30 5.06 7.48
C ARG A 430 -17.44 4.15 7.90
N LEU A 431 -17.47 2.91 7.41
CA LEU A 431 -18.44 1.92 7.86
C LEU A 431 -18.26 1.59 9.35
N ARG A 432 -17.03 1.27 9.78
CA ARG A 432 -16.74 0.91 11.18
C ARG A 432 -17.06 2.03 12.17
N VAL A 433 -16.68 3.27 11.87
CA VAL A 433 -16.93 4.40 12.80
C VAL A 433 -18.43 4.62 13.00
N ASN A 434 -19.22 4.59 11.93
CA ASN A 434 -20.67 4.74 12.02
C ASN A 434 -21.34 3.60 12.76
N VAL A 435 -20.88 2.36 12.53
CA VAL A 435 -21.35 1.19 13.28
C VAL A 435 -21.09 1.36 14.79
N ILE A 436 -19.88 1.77 15.19
CA ILE A 436 -19.52 1.88 16.61
C ILE A 436 -20.30 3.02 17.27
N LEU A 437 -20.38 4.19 16.63
CA LEU A 437 -21.16 5.33 17.12
C LEU A 437 -22.66 5.00 17.19
N ALA A 438 -23.20 4.26 16.23
CA ALA A 438 -24.59 3.84 16.26
C ALA A 438 -24.89 2.93 17.45
N LYS A 439 -24.01 1.96 17.76
CA LYS A 439 -24.14 1.11 18.95
C LYS A 439 -24.05 1.92 20.24
N LEU A 440 -23.14 2.88 20.33
CA LEU A 440 -23.00 3.77 21.50
C LEU A 440 -24.29 4.58 21.75
N SER A 441 -24.78 5.30 20.74
CA SER A 441 -26.01 6.08 20.86
C SER A 441 -27.22 5.18 21.14
N HIS A 442 -27.28 3.98 20.55
CA HIS A 442 -28.32 3.00 20.84
C HIS A 442 -28.30 2.62 22.33
N MET A 443 -27.13 2.24 22.88
CA MET A 443 -26.99 1.89 24.30
C MET A 443 -27.35 3.04 25.25
N ARG A 444 -27.09 4.29 24.83
CA ARG A 444 -27.43 5.50 25.59
C ARG A 444 -28.90 5.95 25.44
N SER A 445 -29.71 5.21 24.68
CA SER A 445 -31.10 5.59 24.33
C SER A 445 -31.21 6.93 23.57
N GLU A 446 -30.15 7.33 22.88
CA GLU A 446 -30.11 8.49 21.98
C GLU A 446 -30.63 8.08 20.59
N PHE A 447 -31.92 7.72 20.53
CA PHE A 447 -32.49 6.99 19.39
C PHE A 447 -32.39 7.74 18.04
N GLU A 448 -32.53 9.06 18.02
CA GLU A 448 -32.38 9.85 16.79
C GLU A 448 -30.94 9.79 16.25
N ALA A 449 -29.96 9.96 17.14
CA ALA A 449 -28.54 9.85 16.78
C ALA A 449 -28.21 8.42 16.33
N ALA A 450 -28.70 7.40 17.04
CA ALA A 450 -28.52 6.00 16.67
C ALA A 450 -29.07 5.70 15.28
N LEU A 451 -30.29 6.16 14.96
CA LEU A 451 -30.91 5.95 13.66
C LEU A 451 -30.14 6.65 12.53
N SER A 452 -29.67 7.87 12.76
CA SER A 452 -28.81 8.60 11.80
C SER A 452 -27.54 7.81 11.49
N ARG A 453 -26.83 7.33 12.53
CA ARG A 453 -25.58 6.57 12.37
C ARG A 453 -25.79 5.20 11.73
N TRP A 454 -26.87 4.49 12.06
CA TRP A 454 -27.20 3.24 11.37
C TRP A 454 -27.53 3.47 9.89
N SER A 455 -28.17 4.60 9.55
CA SER A 455 -28.46 4.97 8.17
C SER A 455 -27.16 5.26 7.39
N GLU A 456 -26.23 6.01 7.99
CA GLU A 456 -24.89 6.26 7.42
C GLU A 456 -24.09 4.96 7.25
N ALA A 457 -24.15 4.05 8.22
CA ALA A 457 -23.54 2.72 8.12
C ALA A 457 -24.17 1.91 6.98
N MET A 458 -25.49 1.91 6.83
CA MET A 458 -26.19 1.23 5.73
C MET A 458 -25.80 1.82 4.36
N GLN A 459 -25.68 3.13 4.25
CA GLN A 459 -25.22 3.78 3.03
C GLN A 459 -23.78 3.40 2.68
N ALA A 460 -22.87 3.41 3.66
CA ALA A 460 -21.49 2.99 3.46
C ALA A 460 -21.40 1.50 3.07
N LEU A 461 -22.30 0.66 3.59
CA LEU A 461 -22.36 -0.77 3.30
C LEU A 461 -22.64 -1.07 1.82
N GLN A 462 -23.44 -0.23 1.15
CA GLN A 462 -23.79 -0.37 -0.27
C GLN A 462 -22.58 -0.29 -1.21
N GLU A 463 -21.44 0.23 -0.74
CA GLU A 463 -20.21 0.31 -1.52
C GLU A 463 -19.42 -1.01 -1.59
N PHE A 464 -19.88 -2.07 -0.91
CA PHE A 464 -19.18 -3.34 -0.80
C PHE A 464 -19.95 -4.49 -1.45
N SER A 465 -19.27 -5.21 -2.35
CA SER A 465 -19.77 -6.44 -2.99
C SER A 465 -19.73 -7.68 -2.09
N LEU A 466 -18.97 -7.62 -0.99
CA LEU A 466 -18.81 -8.68 0.01
C LEU A 466 -20.06 -8.93 0.86
N VAL A 467 -21.03 -8.02 0.79
CA VAL A 467 -22.17 -7.97 1.68
C VAL A 467 -23.32 -8.70 1.03
N ASP A 468 -23.69 -9.82 1.61
CA ASP A 468 -25.01 -10.37 1.38
C ASP A 468 -25.61 -10.88 2.71
N GLY A 469 -26.91 -10.62 2.86
CA GLY A 469 -27.76 -10.98 3.99
C GLY A 469 -27.40 -10.40 5.36
N GLN A 470 -26.38 -10.96 6.04
CA GLN A 470 -26.31 -10.93 7.51
C GLN A 470 -25.95 -9.55 8.10
N VAL A 471 -24.90 -8.89 7.61
CA VAL A 471 -24.48 -7.56 8.10
C VAL A 471 -25.58 -6.54 7.86
N GLN A 472 -26.21 -6.59 6.68
CA GLN A 472 -27.36 -5.76 6.34
C GLN A 472 -28.54 -6.03 7.28
N ASN A 473 -28.88 -7.30 7.52
CA ASN A 473 -29.97 -7.70 8.42
C ASN A 473 -29.75 -7.18 9.84
N ILE A 474 -28.51 -7.23 10.36
CA ILE A 474 -28.18 -6.73 11.70
C ILE A 474 -28.37 -5.21 11.77
N ILE A 475 -27.92 -4.45 10.76
CA ILE A 475 -28.15 -3.00 10.72
C ILE A 475 -29.64 -2.69 10.60
N SER A 476 -30.37 -3.36 9.71
CA SER A 476 -31.82 -3.19 9.56
C SER A 476 -32.59 -3.52 10.84
N ALA A 477 -32.23 -4.59 11.53
CA ALA A 477 -32.82 -4.94 12.82
C ALA A 477 -32.48 -3.92 13.91
N SER A 478 -31.27 -3.37 13.89
CA SER A 478 -30.87 -2.28 14.81
C SER A 478 -31.71 -1.03 14.58
N MET A 479 -31.96 -0.65 13.32
CA MET A 479 -32.82 0.48 12.98
C MET A 479 -34.27 0.23 13.40
N ALA A 480 -34.78 -1.00 13.21
CA ALA A 480 -36.13 -1.37 13.63
C ALA A 480 -36.30 -1.30 15.16
N ASP A 481 -35.35 -1.83 15.93
CA ASP A 481 -35.38 -1.76 17.41
C ASP A 481 -35.39 -0.30 17.91
N VAL A 482 -34.62 0.58 17.28
CA VAL A 482 -34.61 2.02 17.57
C VAL A 482 -35.97 2.67 17.28
N LEU A 483 -36.56 2.39 16.12
CA LEU A 483 -37.89 2.93 15.75
C LEU A 483 -39.00 2.42 16.67
N ASP A 484 -38.89 1.18 17.12
CA ASP A 484 -39.80 0.58 18.09
C ASP A 484 -39.71 1.26 19.45
N ALA A 485 -38.50 1.52 19.93
CA ALA A 485 -38.26 2.24 21.16
C ALA A 485 -38.80 3.69 21.12
N GLN A 486 -38.88 4.30 19.92
CA GLN A 486 -39.52 5.61 19.70
C GLN A 486 -41.05 5.56 19.58
N GLY A 487 -41.67 4.37 19.66
CA GLY A 487 -43.12 4.19 19.57
C GLY A 487 -43.66 4.18 18.14
N HIS A 488 -42.81 4.09 17.13
CA HIS A 488 -43.20 4.00 15.71
C HIS A 488 -43.61 2.56 15.32
N ASN A 489 -44.39 1.90 16.16
CA ASN A 489 -44.77 0.49 16.08
C ASN A 489 -45.54 0.09 14.81
N TRP A 490 -46.04 1.05 14.03
CA TRP A 490 -46.75 0.81 12.77
C TRP A 490 -45.81 0.62 11.57
N LEU A 491 -44.69 1.35 11.52
CA LEU A 491 -43.66 1.22 10.46
C LEU A 491 -42.95 -0.14 10.54
N THR A 492 -42.78 -0.67 11.75
CA THR A 492 -42.15 -1.96 12.01
C THR A 492 -43.12 -3.15 11.94
N LYS A 493 -44.42 -2.92 11.67
CA LYS A 493 -45.38 -4.00 11.36
C LYS A 493 -45.44 -4.33 9.86
N GLU A 494 -45.03 -3.41 8.98
CA GLU A 494 -44.90 -3.66 7.53
C GLU A 494 -43.49 -4.13 7.11
N SER A 495 -42.48 -3.94 7.96
CA SER A 495 -41.15 -4.53 7.80
C SER A 495 -41.16 -5.97 8.36
N PRO A 496 -40.54 -6.97 7.72
CA PRO A 496 -40.60 -8.37 8.15
C PRO A 496 -39.89 -8.59 9.49
N ARG A 497 -40.61 -8.31 10.58
CA ARG A 497 -40.26 -8.69 11.95
C ARG A 497 -40.44 -10.19 12.11
N LYS A 498 -39.47 -10.84 12.76
CA LYS A 498 -39.54 -12.20 13.35
C LYS A 498 -39.36 -13.42 12.43
N ALA A 499 -38.61 -13.34 11.35
CA ALA A 499 -37.79 -14.51 10.99
C ALA A 499 -36.46 -14.35 11.74
N SER A 500 -35.86 -15.43 12.25
CA SER A 500 -34.60 -15.29 12.97
C SER A 500 -33.58 -14.56 12.08
N LEU A 501 -32.72 -13.72 12.64
CA LEU A 501 -31.66 -13.05 11.85
C LEU A 501 -30.82 -14.07 11.04
N THR A 502 -30.82 -15.32 11.48
CA THR A 502 -30.27 -16.51 10.81
C THR A 502 -31.14 -17.11 9.69
N GLU A 503 -32.47 -16.99 9.72
CA GLU A 503 -33.41 -17.48 8.70
C GLU A 503 -33.53 -16.54 7.49
N LEU A 504 -33.29 -15.23 7.68
CA LEU A 504 -33.30 -14.22 6.62
C LEU A 504 -31.93 -14.01 5.97
N ALA A 505 -30.87 -14.62 6.51
CA ALA A 505 -29.59 -14.65 5.83
C ALA A 505 -29.73 -15.60 4.64
N LYS A 506 -29.59 -15.08 3.42
CA LYS A 506 -29.27 -15.95 2.29
C LYS A 506 -27.98 -16.72 2.66
N PRO A 507 -27.82 -17.98 2.25
CA PRO A 507 -26.58 -18.74 2.46
C PRO A 507 -25.37 -18.12 1.73
N GLU A 508 -25.62 -17.10 0.91
CA GLU A 508 -24.64 -16.31 0.17
C GLU A 508 -24.33 -15.07 1.01
N GLY A 509 -23.06 -14.89 1.41
CA GLY A 509 -22.61 -13.78 2.26
C GLY A 509 -21.48 -14.16 3.21
N VAL A 510 -20.74 -13.17 3.72
CA VAL A 510 -19.67 -13.40 4.72
C VAL A 510 -20.21 -13.12 6.13
N PRO A 511 -20.43 -14.16 6.96
CA PRO A 511 -21.20 -14.02 8.20
C PRO A 511 -20.52 -13.16 9.27
N TYR A 512 -19.18 -13.22 9.34
CA TYR A 512 -18.38 -12.57 10.40
C TYR A 512 -17.46 -11.49 9.83
N TRP A 513 -17.99 -10.66 8.93
CA TRP A 513 -17.20 -9.59 8.29
C TRP A 513 -16.88 -8.44 9.25
N ILE A 514 -17.90 -7.91 9.94
CA ILE A 514 -17.77 -6.85 10.94
C ILE A 514 -17.64 -7.47 12.33
N ALA A 515 -16.55 -7.16 13.04
CA ALA A 515 -16.33 -7.65 14.40
C ALA A 515 -17.36 -7.08 15.38
N GLY A 516 -17.78 -7.91 16.35
CA GLY A 516 -18.74 -7.55 17.39
C GLY A 516 -20.21 -7.63 16.95
N PHE A 517 -20.48 -7.87 15.67
CA PHE A 517 -21.85 -8.02 15.16
C PHE A 517 -22.53 -9.29 15.67
N ARG A 518 -21.77 -10.35 15.96
CA ARG A 518 -22.31 -11.56 16.59
C ARG A 518 -22.93 -11.23 17.95
N GLN A 519 -22.14 -10.65 18.86
CA GLN A 519 -22.60 -10.27 20.19
C GLN A 519 -23.68 -9.18 20.13
N TRP A 520 -23.61 -8.28 19.16
CA TRP A 520 -24.67 -7.27 18.94
C TRP A 520 -25.99 -7.90 18.51
N ALA A 521 -25.96 -8.90 17.63
CA ALA A 521 -27.15 -9.64 17.25
C ALA A 521 -27.75 -10.38 18.46
N ASP A 522 -26.91 -10.97 19.32
CA ASP A 522 -27.35 -11.61 20.57
C ASP A 522 -28.01 -10.59 21.52
N TYR A 523 -27.43 -9.38 21.63
CA TYR A 523 -28.01 -8.27 22.38
C TYR A 523 -29.42 -7.90 21.88
N LEU A 524 -29.58 -7.71 20.56
CA LEU A 524 -30.89 -7.37 19.95
C LEU A 524 -31.93 -8.47 20.19
N GLN A 525 -31.55 -9.75 20.06
CA GLN A 525 -32.45 -10.87 20.32
C GLN A 525 -32.92 -10.89 21.77
N SER A 526 -32.02 -10.63 22.72
CA SER A 526 -32.36 -10.61 24.15
C SER A 526 -33.38 -9.53 24.52
N ARG A 527 -33.41 -8.40 23.78
CA ARG A 527 -34.41 -7.33 23.95
C ARG A 527 -35.75 -7.70 23.35
N GLY A 528 -35.76 -8.32 22.17
CA GLY A 528 -36.99 -8.76 21.50
C GLY A 528 -37.81 -9.79 22.29
N THR A 529 -37.14 -10.68 23.05
CA THR A 529 -37.81 -11.62 23.94
C THR A 529 -38.46 -10.97 25.16
N LYS A 530 -37.89 -9.88 25.70
CA LYS A 530 -38.45 -9.21 26.88
C LYS A 530 -39.74 -8.44 26.60
N CYS A 531 -40.01 -8.04 25.36
CA CYS A 531 -41.25 -7.36 24.98
C CYS A 531 -42.43 -8.29 24.65
N CYS A 532 -42.26 -9.62 24.71
CA CYS A 532 -43.33 -10.58 24.41
C CYS A 532 -43.97 -11.23 25.65
N ASP A 533 -43.46 -10.92 26.85
CA ASP A 533 -43.93 -11.49 28.13
C ASP A 533 -44.73 -10.50 29.00
N ASP A 534 -45.02 -9.29 28.49
CA ASP A 534 -45.95 -8.29 29.04
C ASP A 534 -47.11 -8.07 28.06
#